data_AF-A0A537MPX4-F1
#
_entry.id   AF-A0A537MPX4-F1
#
_cell.length_a   1.000
_cell.length_b   1.000
_cell.length_c   1.000
_cell.angle_alpha   90.00
_cell.angle_beta   90.00
_cell.angle_gamma   90.00
#
_symmetry.space_group_name_H-M   'P 1'
#
loop_
_entity.id
_entity.type
_entity.pdbx_description
1 polymer ?
#
loop_
_entity_poly.entity_id
_entity_poly.type
_entity_poly.pdbx_seq_one_letter_code
_entity_poly.pdbx_strand_id
1 'polypeptide(L)' 'MILHRLATYSTGGKTGYGAVVDGGIVDLSTRFENEYPTLREAIAAGALTKLAEDAARRSPDHALEAV' A
#
# COMPACT_ATOMS: atom_id res chain seq x y z
N MET A 1 -11.96 -1.43 16.02
CA MET A 1 -10.64 -1.26 15.37
C MET A 1 -10.79 -1.71 13.94
N ILE A 2 -10.54 -0.84 12.97
CA ILE A 2 -10.53 -1.22 11.55
C ILE A 2 -9.19 -1.91 11.31
N LEU A 3 -9.21 -3.15 10.81
CA LEU A 3 -7.97 -3.86 10.50
C LEU A 3 -7.48 -3.38 9.13
N HIS A 4 -6.37 -2.62 9.12
CA HIS A 4 -5.75 -2.19 7.88
C HIS A 4 -4.77 -3.27 7.40
N ARG A 5 -4.98 -3.77 6.18
CA ARG A 5 -4.13 -4.81 5.60
C ARG A 5 -3.17 -4.18 4.59
N LEU A 6 -1.88 -4.26 4.88
CA LEU A 6 -0.81 -3.85 3.96
C LEU A 6 -0.23 -5.10 3.30
N ALA A 7 0.04 -5.04 2.00
CA ALA A 7 0.56 -6.16 1.24
C ALA A 7 1.55 -5.69 0.17
N THR A 8 2.52 -6.54 -0.13
CA THR A 8 3.30 -6.46 -1.37
C THR A 8 2.47 -7.06 -2.49
N TYR A 9 2.49 -6.44 -3.66
CA TYR A 9 1.75 -6.89 -4.84
C TYR A 9 2.62 -6.79 -6.09
N SER A 10 2.24 -7.50 -7.15
CA SER A 10 2.97 -7.50 -8.41
C SER A 10 2.01 -7.26 -9.57
N THR A 11 2.14 -6.15 -10.28
CA THR A 11 1.29 -5.85 -11.44
C THR A 11 2.12 -5.29 -12.58
N GLY A 12 1.78 -5.69 -13.82
CA GLY A 12 2.50 -5.22 -15.02
C GLY A 12 4.02 -5.46 -14.97
N GLY A 13 4.47 -6.52 -14.29
CA GLY A 13 5.89 -6.84 -14.13
C GLY A 13 6.65 -5.98 -13.10
N LYS A 14 5.96 -5.13 -12.34
CA LYS A 14 6.53 -4.33 -11.26
C LYS A 14 6.02 -4.82 -9.91
N THR A 15 6.92 -4.86 -8.93
CA THR A 15 6.57 -5.19 -7.54
C THR A 15 6.46 -3.89 -6.74
N GLY A 16 5.32 -3.70 -6.09
CA GLY A 16 5.03 -2.56 -5.23
C GLY A 16 4.47 -3.01 -3.89
N TYR A 17 4.13 -2.05 -3.04
CA TYR A 17 3.40 -2.32 -1.81
C TYR A 17 2.26 -1.33 -1.63
N GLY A 18 1.19 -1.78 -1.00
CA GLY A 18 -0.04 -1.03 -0.92
C GLY A 18 -0.95 -1.47 0.21
N ALA A 19 -1.99 -0.68 0.44
CA ALA A 19 -3.06 -1.05 1.35
C ALA A 19 -4.19 -1.72 0.58
N VAL A 20 -4.65 -2.86 1.09
CA VAL A 20 -5.83 -3.55 0.58
C VAL A 20 -7.06 -2.85 1.14
N VAL A 21 -7.88 -2.30 0.24
CA VAL A 21 -9.16 -1.67 0.53
C VAL A 21 -10.27 -2.45 -0.18
N ASP A 22 -11.53 -2.10 0.12
CA ASP A 22 -12.65 -2.71 -0.59
C ASP A 22 -12.55 -2.39 -2.10
N GLY A 23 -12.50 -3.42 -2.92
CA GLY A 23 -12.37 -3.30 -4.38
C GLY A 23 -10.94 -3.23 -4.95
N GLY A 24 -9.88 -3.22 -4.13
CA GLY A 24 -8.52 -3.24 -4.69
C GLY A 24 -7.36 -2.88 -3.76
N ILE A 25 -6.27 -2.43 -4.37
CA ILE A 25 -5.04 -2.01 -3.71
C ILE A 25 -4.79 -0.53 -4.00
N VAL A 26 -4.53 0.23 -2.93
CA VAL A 26 -4.01 1.59 -2.99
C VAL A 26 -2.48 1.52 -3.04
N ASP A 27 -1.86 1.99 -4.12
CA ASP A 27 -0.40 1.99 -4.30
C ASP A 27 0.26 2.97 -3.35
N LEU A 28 1.07 2.46 -2.42
CA LEU A 28 1.85 3.26 -1.48
C LEU A 28 3.31 3.37 -1.92
N SER A 29 3.83 2.37 -2.63
CA SER A 29 5.18 2.37 -3.18
C SER A 29 5.47 3.60 -4.04
N THR A 30 4.60 3.94 -4.99
CA THR A 30 4.83 5.11 -5.87
C THR A 30 4.67 6.43 -5.12
N ARG A 31 3.82 6.48 -4.09
CA ARG A 31 3.51 7.72 -3.36
C ARG A 31 4.56 8.06 -2.31
N PHE A 32 5.11 7.04 -1.67
CA PHE A 32 6.07 7.18 -0.59
C PHE A 32 7.47 6.74 -1.02
N GLU A 33 7.77 6.61 -2.32
CA GLU A 33 9.06 6.12 -2.82
C GLU A 33 10.27 6.84 -2.21
N ASN A 34 10.13 8.14 -1.92
CA ASN A 34 11.20 8.96 -1.37
C ASN A 34 11.36 8.86 0.17
N GLU A 35 10.30 8.48 0.89
CA GLU A 35 10.33 8.28 2.36
C GLU A 35 10.53 6.80 2.73
N TYR A 36 9.80 5.93 2.03
CA TYR A 36 9.71 4.49 2.26
C TYR A 36 9.78 3.75 0.91
N PRO A 37 10.99 3.59 0.34
CA PRO A 37 11.18 2.89 -0.94
C PRO A 37 10.59 1.48 -0.92
N THR A 38 10.60 0.82 0.24
CA THR A 38 10.06 -0.53 0.44
C THR A 38 9.13 -0.63 1.64
N LEU A 39 8.24 -1.64 1.64
CA LEU A 39 7.41 -1.95 2.81
C LEU A 39 8.27 -2.23 4.06
N ARG A 40 9.46 -2.80 3.88
CA ARG A 40 10.41 -3.03 4.98
C ARG A 40 10.83 -1.72 5.64
N GLU A 41 11.12 -0.68 4.86
CA GLU A 41 11.50 0.64 5.39
C GLU A 41 10.32 1.34 6.07
N ALA A 42 9.11 1.21 5.52
CA ALA A 42 7.90 1.68 6.19
C ALA A 42 7.68 1.01 7.56
N ILE A 43 7.94 -0.32 7.66
CA ILE A 43 7.90 -1.05 8.93
C ILE A 43 8.97 -0.52 9.88
N ALA A 44 10.21 -0.38 9.41
CA ALA A 44 11.34 0.08 10.22
C ALA A 44 11.13 1.51 10.75
N ALA A 45 10.45 2.36 9.99
CA ALA A 45 10.07 3.72 10.37
C ALA A 45 8.81 3.81 11.25
N GLY A 46 8.14 2.68 11.53
CA GLY A 46 6.87 2.67 12.28
C GLY A 46 5.72 3.36 11.54
N ALA A 47 5.79 3.45 10.21
CA ALA A 47 4.86 4.24 9.39
C ALA A 47 3.56 3.53 9.02
N LEU A 48 3.37 2.27 9.43
CA LEU A 48 2.24 1.43 8.99
C LEU A 48 0.88 2.06 9.28
N THR A 49 0.70 2.67 10.46
CA THR A 49 -0.55 3.34 10.83
C THR A 49 -0.80 4.57 9.95
N LYS A 50 0.22 5.41 9.74
CA LYS A 50 0.14 6.59 8.86
C LYS A 50 -0.26 6.19 7.44
N LEU A 51 0.40 5.17 6.89
CA LEU A 51 0.12 4.65 5.55
C LEU A 51 -1.29 4.08 5.42
N ALA A 52 -1.74 3.34 6.43
CA ALA A 52 -3.07 2.79 6.49
C ALA A 52 -4.17 3.87 6.54
N GLU A 53 -3.99 4.90 7.37
CA GLU A 53 -4.93 6.02 7.50
C GLU A 53 -4.99 6.90 6.25
N ASP A 54 -3.85 7.03 5.56
CA ASP A 54 -3.74 7.73 4.29
C ASP A 54 -4.44 6.97 3.16
N ALA A 55 -4.27 5.64 3.10
CA ALA A 55 -4.95 4.79 2.13
C ALA A 55 -6.47 4.68 2.36
N ALA A 56 -6.93 4.68 3.61
CA ALA A 56 -8.35 4.58 3.95
C ALA A 56 -9.22 5.73 3.39
N ARG A 57 -8.58 6.83 2.97
CA ARG A 57 -9.24 8.01 2.40
C ARG A 57 -9.17 8.05 0.87
N ARG A 58 -8.78 6.95 0.23
CA ARG A 58 -8.53 6.89 -1.23
C ARG A 58 -9.26 5.74 -1.89
N SER A 59 -9.47 5.91 -3.20
CA SER A 59 -9.89 4.85 -4.10
C SER A 59 -8.70 3.94 -4.47
N PRO A 60 -8.94 2.65 -4.75
CA PRO A 60 -7.89 1.72 -5.17
C PRO A 60 -7.28 2.16 -6.52
N ASP A 61 -5.96 2.04 -6.63
CA ASP A 61 -5.20 2.30 -7.86
C ASP A 61 -5.15 1.04 -8.75
N HIS A 62 -5.21 -0.14 -8.13
CA HIS A 62 -5.23 -1.43 -8.81
C HIS A 62 -6.41 -2.28 -8.33
N ALA A 63 -7.12 -2.93 -9.26
CA ALA A 63 -8.11 -3.93 -8.91
C ALA A 63 -7.42 -5.16 -8.29
N LEU A 64 -8.04 -5.78 -7.29
CA LEU A 64 -7.46 -6.97 -6.64
C LEU A 64 -7.31 -8.16 -7.62
N GLU A 65 -8.10 -8.19 -8.68
CA GLU A 65 -8.02 -9.21 -9.74
C GLU A 65 -6.84 -9.01 -10.70
N ALA A 66 -6.18 -7.85 -10.66
CA ALA A 66 -5.12 -7.44 -11.58
C ALA A 66 -3.70 -7.50 -10.96
N VAL A 67 -3.56 -8.08 -9.77
CA VAL A 67 -2.34 -8.07 -8.93
C VAL A 67 -1.95 -9.46 -8.42
#